data_AF-A0A836UMV4-F1
#
_entry.id   AF-A0A836UMV4-F1
#
_cell.length_a   1.000
_cell.length_b   1.000
_cell.length_c   1.000
_cell.angle_alpha   90.00
_cell.angle_beta   90.00
_cell.angle_gamma   90.00
#
_symmetry.space_group_name_H-M   'P 1'
#
loop_
_entity.id
_entity.type
_entity.pdbx_description
1 polymer ?
#
loop_
_entity_poly.entity_id
_entity_poly.type
_entity_poly.pdbx_seq_one_letter_code
_entity_poly.pdbx_strand_id
1 'polypeptide(L)'
;MRQRAIRRWDPSVYSKDAEMPTLWINGQDAHFPLDSFMKSCADVRGSRFLRLQIGMAHSHQAGWAPEEIYRFADSIVGNGVRLAMVAAPVGEGDEICAGYQSEAEIVRAELCYTRDGGEWLQREWKSSEALCDGVQVRADLPAGTVACFFNLIDAAGGLSSSPLDIIN
;
A
#
# COMPACT_ATOMS: atom_id res chain seq x y z
N MET A 1 -17.85 -28.70 -6.64
CA MET A 1 -16.69 -28.68 -5.72
C MET A 1 -16.13 -27.27 -5.50
N ARG A 2 -15.84 -26.48 -6.56
CA ARG A 2 -15.33 -25.09 -6.47
C ARG A 2 -16.08 -24.15 -5.52
N GLN A 3 -17.42 -24.05 -5.64
CA GLN A 3 -18.21 -23.16 -4.77
C GLN A 3 -18.13 -23.54 -3.29
N ARG A 4 -18.01 -24.83 -2.98
CA ARG A 4 -17.87 -25.32 -1.61
C ARG A 4 -16.48 -25.00 -1.04
N ALA A 5 -15.45 -25.00 -1.90
CA ALA A 5 -14.11 -24.59 -1.51
C ALA A 5 -14.06 -23.09 -1.22
N ILE A 6 -14.61 -22.26 -2.11
CA ILE A 6 -14.66 -20.80 -1.91
C ILE A 6 -15.36 -20.46 -0.58
N ARG A 7 -16.56 -21.01 -0.35
CA ARG A 7 -17.34 -20.74 0.87
C ARG A 7 -16.66 -21.13 2.19
N ARG A 8 -15.61 -21.96 2.16
CA ARG A 8 -14.98 -22.51 3.38
C ARG A 8 -13.53 -22.08 3.56
N TRP A 9 -12.86 -21.75 2.48
CA TRP A 9 -11.41 -21.60 2.48
C TRP A 9 -10.94 -20.32 1.80
N ASP A 10 -11.83 -19.60 1.11
CA ASP A 10 -11.48 -18.31 0.55
C ASP A 10 -11.45 -17.25 1.67
N PRO A 11 -10.33 -16.53 1.87
CA PRO A 11 -10.23 -15.51 2.90
C PRO A 11 -11.29 -14.42 2.78
N SER A 12 -11.76 -14.08 1.56
CA SER A 12 -12.78 -13.04 1.35
C SER A 12 -14.10 -13.31 2.07
N VAL A 13 -14.38 -14.56 2.44
CA VAL A 13 -15.55 -14.93 3.24
C VAL A 13 -15.41 -14.48 4.69
N TYR A 14 -14.17 -14.37 5.19
CA TYR A 14 -13.84 -14.15 6.60
C TYR A 14 -13.15 -12.80 6.87
N SER A 15 -12.49 -12.20 5.87
CA SER A 15 -11.77 -10.93 6.00
C SER A 15 -12.65 -9.82 6.57
N LYS A 16 -13.94 -9.85 6.24
CA LYS A 16 -14.95 -8.89 6.72
C LYS A 16 -15.18 -8.97 8.23
N ASP A 17 -14.78 -10.04 8.89
CA ASP A 17 -14.89 -10.20 10.34
C ASP A 17 -13.60 -9.77 11.07
N ALA A 18 -12.54 -9.38 10.33
CA ALA A 18 -11.33 -8.83 10.92
C ALA A 18 -11.53 -7.36 11.32
N GLU A 19 -11.70 -7.13 12.63
CA GLU A 19 -11.90 -5.81 13.24
C GLU A 19 -10.61 -5.22 13.84
N MET A 20 -9.60 -6.06 14.07
CA MET A 20 -8.30 -5.60 14.57
C MET A 20 -7.55 -4.77 13.51
N PRO A 21 -6.63 -3.88 13.92
CA PRO A 21 -5.69 -3.24 13.00
C PRO A 21 -4.90 -4.29 12.21
N THR A 22 -4.65 -4.04 10.93
CA THR A 22 -3.90 -4.93 10.04
C THR A 22 -2.82 -4.19 9.27
N LEU A 23 -1.63 -4.78 9.17
CA LEU A 23 -0.57 -4.35 8.27
C LEU A 23 -0.49 -5.31 7.08
N TRP A 24 -0.53 -4.75 5.88
CA TRP A 24 -0.48 -5.48 4.62
C TRP A 24 0.81 -5.14 3.87
N ILE A 25 1.58 -6.18 3.55
CA ILE A 25 2.90 -6.05 2.92
C ILE A 25 2.88 -6.74 1.58
N ASN A 26 3.30 -6.05 0.53
CA ASN A 26 3.45 -6.64 -0.80
C ASN A 26 4.43 -5.83 -1.66
N GLY A 27 4.70 -6.33 -2.87
CA GLY A 27 5.36 -5.59 -3.94
C GLY A 27 4.80 -5.96 -5.30
N GLN A 28 5.63 -5.82 -6.33
CA GLN A 28 5.32 -6.32 -7.67
C GLN A 28 5.46 -7.85 -7.69
N ASP A 29 4.39 -8.54 -7.29
CA ASP A 29 4.39 -9.99 -7.10
C ASP A 29 3.59 -10.74 -8.19
N ALA A 30 4.18 -11.81 -8.73
CA ALA A 30 3.56 -12.66 -9.75
C ALA A 30 2.34 -13.44 -9.24
N HIS A 31 2.39 -13.86 -7.98
CA HIS A 31 1.40 -14.73 -7.37
C HIS A 31 0.35 -13.93 -6.60
N PHE A 32 0.71 -12.72 -6.18
CA PHE A 32 -0.16 -11.79 -5.44
C PHE A 32 -0.26 -10.44 -6.13
N PRO A 33 -0.92 -10.36 -7.31
CA PRO A 33 -1.05 -9.12 -8.05
C PRO A 33 -1.74 -8.05 -7.22
N LEU A 34 -1.29 -6.80 -7.38
CA LEU A 34 -1.66 -5.70 -6.50
C LEU A 34 -3.17 -5.42 -6.49
N ASP A 35 -3.88 -5.62 -7.59
CA ASP A 35 -5.34 -5.41 -7.63
C ASP A 35 -6.12 -6.40 -6.75
N SER A 36 -5.76 -7.68 -6.79
CA SER A 36 -6.35 -8.73 -5.96
C SER A 36 -5.97 -8.55 -4.49
N PHE A 37 -4.71 -8.19 -4.25
CA PHE A 37 -4.22 -7.84 -2.92
C PHE A 37 -5.00 -6.66 -2.32
N MET A 38 -5.24 -5.60 -3.11
CA MET A 38 -5.99 -4.42 -2.67
C MET A 38 -7.44 -4.73 -2.35
N LYS A 39 -8.09 -5.64 -3.10
CA LYS A 39 -9.43 -6.13 -2.74
C LYS A 39 -9.45 -6.82 -1.37
N SER A 40 -8.43 -7.62 -1.08
CA SER A 40 -8.30 -8.31 0.22
C SER A 40 -8.07 -7.32 1.35
N CYS A 41 -7.22 -6.31 1.12
CA CYS A 41 -7.02 -5.21 2.05
C CYS A 41 -8.33 -4.47 2.29
N ALA A 42 -9.08 -4.13 1.23
CA ALA A 42 -10.31 -3.36 1.32
C ALA A 42 -11.44 -4.08 2.07
N ASP A 43 -11.41 -5.42 2.11
CA ASP A 43 -12.48 -6.24 2.70
C ASP A 43 -12.42 -6.32 4.23
N VAL A 44 -11.32 -5.94 4.89
CA VAL A 44 -11.26 -5.91 6.37
C VAL A 44 -11.98 -4.69 6.94
N ARG A 45 -12.59 -4.85 8.13
CA ARG A 45 -13.31 -3.78 8.85
C ARG A 45 -12.41 -2.90 9.70
N GLY A 46 -11.35 -3.47 10.27
CA GLY A 46 -10.39 -2.75 11.10
C GLY A 46 -9.56 -1.73 10.32
N SER A 47 -8.74 -0.95 11.04
CA SER A 47 -7.77 -0.05 10.41
C SER A 47 -6.77 -0.82 9.55
N ARG A 48 -6.38 -0.22 8.43
CA ARG A 48 -5.53 -0.85 7.41
C ARG A 48 -4.30 -0.01 7.19
N PHE A 49 -3.14 -0.62 7.40
CA PHE A 49 -1.83 -0.06 7.07
C PHE A 49 -1.29 -0.82 5.87
N LEU A 50 -0.70 -0.09 4.92
CA LEU A 50 -0.14 -0.66 3.71
C LEU A 50 1.35 -0.37 3.67
N ARG A 51 2.11 -1.34 3.19
CA ARG A 51 3.54 -1.21 2.92
C ARG A 51 3.84 -1.92 1.61
N LEU A 52 3.90 -1.13 0.53
CA LEU A 52 4.14 -1.59 -0.83
C LEU A 52 5.54 -1.20 -1.26
N GLN A 53 6.35 -2.17 -1.69
CA GLN A 53 7.68 -1.91 -2.21
C GLN A 53 7.82 -2.42 -3.64
N ILE A 54 8.11 -1.50 -4.56
CA ILE A 54 8.49 -1.86 -5.93
C ILE A 54 9.75 -2.73 -5.89
N GLY A 55 9.74 -3.82 -6.66
CA GLY A 55 10.89 -4.73 -6.76
C GLY A 55 11.12 -5.62 -5.52
N MET A 56 10.17 -5.69 -4.59
CA MET A 56 10.24 -6.64 -3.48
C MET A 56 10.23 -8.08 -4.01
N ALA A 57 11.21 -8.89 -3.61
CA ALA A 57 11.31 -10.28 -4.04
C ALA A 57 10.23 -11.18 -3.42
N HIS A 58 9.75 -12.16 -4.19
CA HIS A 58 8.81 -13.18 -3.69
C HIS A 58 9.55 -14.24 -2.86
N SER A 59 9.77 -13.97 -1.57
CA SER A 59 10.34 -14.96 -0.65
C SER A 59 9.90 -14.72 0.79
N HIS A 60 9.95 -15.76 1.62
CA HIS A 60 9.72 -15.63 3.06
C HIS A 60 10.63 -14.58 3.69
N GLN A 61 11.92 -14.57 3.33
CA GLN A 61 12.87 -13.62 3.89
C GLN A 61 12.55 -12.19 3.49
N ALA A 62 12.22 -11.94 2.22
CA ALA A 62 11.81 -10.61 1.78
C ALA A 62 10.50 -10.16 2.45
N GLY A 63 9.56 -11.07 2.69
CA GLY A 63 8.32 -10.79 3.42
C GLY A 63 8.51 -10.50 4.91
N TRP A 64 9.51 -11.11 5.54
CA TRP A 64 9.85 -10.95 6.96
C TRP A 64 10.74 -9.73 7.23
N ALA A 65 11.60 -9.37 6.27
CA ALA A 65 12.64 -8.36 6.46
C ALA A 65 12.15 -6.95 6.84
N PRO A 66 10.96 -6.46 6.39
CA PRO A 66 10.48 -5.13 6.71
C PRO A 66 10.34 -4.90 8.23
N GLU A 67 11.09 -3.94 8.75
CA GLU A 67 11.04 -3.57 10.18
C GLU A 67 9.66 -3.02 10.58
N GLU A 68 8.87 -2.55 9.62
CA GLU A 68 7.50 -2.09 9.80
C GLU A 68 6.60 -3.15 10.47
N ILE A 69 6.92 -4.45 10.33
CA ILE A 69 6.17 -5.53 11.00
C ILE A 69 6.24 -5.37 12.52
N TYR A 70 7.45 -5.18 13.05
CA TYR A 70 7.68 -5.03 14.49
C TYR A 70 7.18 -3.67 14.98
N ARG A 71 7.47 -2.60 14.22
CA ARG A 71 6.98 -1.25 14.54
C ARG A 71 5.46 -1.19 14.61
N PHE A 72 4.78 -1.85 13.66
CA PHE A 72 3.33 -1.98 13.68
C PHE A 72 2.86 -2.71 14.93
N ALA A 73 3.40 -3.90 15.22
CA ALA A 73 3.04 -4.66 16.41
C ALA A 73 3.20 -3.82 17.69
N ASP A 74 4.35 -3.17 17.87
CA ASP A 74 4.66 -2.32 19.02
C ASP A 74 3.73 -1.11 19.14
N SER A 75 3.26 -0.55 18.01
CA SER A 75 2.28 0.55 18.00
C SER A 75 0.86 0.12 18.40
N ILE A 76 0.53 -1.17 18.24
CA ILE A 76 -0.80 -1.70 18.57
C ILE A 76 -0.86 -2.22 20.01
N VAL A 77 0.17 -2.94 20.47
CA VAL A 77 0.16 -3.60 21.79
C VAL A 77 1.01 -2.89 22.85
N GLY A 78 1.79 -1.89 22.45
CA GLY A 78 2.67 -1.13 23.32
C GLY A 78 2.52 0.38 23.12
N ASN A 79 3.64 1.10 23.22
CA ASN A 79 3.70 2.56 23.04
C ASN A 79 4.56 2.94 21.82
N GLY A 80 4.63 2.06 20.82
CA GLY A 80 5.36 2.33 19.58
C GLY A 80 4.70 3.45 18.76
N VAL A 81 5.50 4.18 18.00
CA VAL A 81 4.99 5.22 17.09
C VAL A 81 4.28 4.55 15.92
N ARG A 82 3.05 4.99 15.65
CA ARG A 82 2.23 4.40 14.59
C ARG A 82 2.79 4.71 13.20
N LEU A 83 2.72 3.75 12.29
CA LEU A 83 2.95 3.96 10.86
C LEU A 83 1.95 4.97 10.28
N ALA A 84 2.36 5.71 9.25
CA ALA A 84 1.49 6.69 8.63
C ALA A 84 0.29 6.00 7.95
N MET A 85 -0.88 6.62 8.03
CA MET A 85 -2.07 6.21 7.31
C MET A 85 -2.27 7.15 6.12
N VAL A 86 -2.22 6.61 4.91
CA VAL A 86 -2.37 7.38 3.68
C VAL A 86 -3.71 7.06 3.04
N ALA A 87 -4.48 8.09 2.71
CA ALA A 87 -5.77 7.96 2.04
C ALA A 87 -5.60 7.49 0.59
N ALA A 88 -6.70 7.06 -0.03
CA ALA A 88 -6.71 6.75 -1.46
C ALA A 88 -6.27 7.99 -2.28
N PRO A 89 -5.42 7.82 -3.30
CA PRO A 89 -5.06 8.91 -4.21
C PRO A 89 -6.28 9.49 -4.93
N VAL A 90 -6.24 10.78 -5.22
CA VAL A 90 -7.24 11.52 -5.97
C VAL A 90 -6.54 12.37 -7.03
N GLY A 91 -6.95 12.22 -8.29
CA GLY A 91 -6.42 13.04 -9.39
C GLY A 91 -6.98 14.46 -9.36
N GLU A 92 -6.11 15.45 -9.55
CA GLU A 92 -6.42 16.88 -9.62
C GLU A 92 -5.75 17.50 -10.85
N GLY A 93 -6.39 17.40 -12.01
CA GLY A 93 -5.82 17.87 -13.27
C GLY A 93 -4.62 17.03 -13.70
N ASP A 94 -3.44 17.66 -13.79
CA ASP A 94 -2.17 17.01 -14.12
C ASP A 94 -1.40 16.53 -12.88
N GLU A 95 -1.97 16.72 -11.68
CA GLU A 95 -1.42 16.26 -10.40
C GLU A 95 -2.26 15.12 -9.81
N ILE A 96 -1.66 14.41 -8.86
CA ILE A 96 -2.36 13.47 -7.99
C ILE A 96 -1.98 13.76 -6.55
N CYS A 97 -2.94 13.61 -5.63
CA CYS A 97 -2.75 13.91 -4.22
C CYS A 97 -3.37 12.83 -3.32
N ALA A 98 -2.93 12.78 -2.07
CA ALA A 98 -3.58 11.98 -1.03
C ALA A 98 -3.41 12.66 0.32
N GLY A 99 -4.45 12.65 1.15
CA GLY A 99 -4.33 13.01 2.56
C GLY A 99 -3.57 11.93 3.33
N TYR A 100 -2.85 12.30 4.38
CA TYR A 100 -2.23 11.34 5.29
C TYR A 100 -2.28 11.80 6.75
N GLN A 101 -2.15 10.83 7.66
CA GLN A 101 -2.01 11.05 9.10
C GLN A 101 -0.72 10.37 9.56
N SER A 102 0.15 11.10 10.26
CA SER A 102 1.41 10.58 10.78
C SER A 102 1.74 11.17 12.14
N GLU A 103 2.21 10.32 13.06
CA GLU A 103 2.79 10.75 14.34
C GLU A 103 4.28 11.09 14.19
N ALA A 104 4.96 10.46 13.22
CA ALA A 104 6.35 10.74 12.88
C ALA A 104 6.45 11.77 11.74
N GLU A 105 7.58 12.49 11.70
CA GLU A 105 7.91 13.36 10.58
C GLU A 105 8.14 12.53 9.31
N ILE A 106 7.50 12.92 8.21
CA ILE A 106 7.72 12.34 6.88
C ILE A 106 8.85 13.11 6.20
N VAL A 107 9.95 12.42 5.91
CA VAL A 107 11.17 13.03 5.36
C VAL A 107 11.34 12.79 3.86
N ARG A 108 10.61 11.82 3.32
CA ARG A 108 10.59 11.53 1.88
C ARG A 108 9.24 10.98 1.47
N ALA A 109 8.79 11.38 0.30
CA ALA A 109 7.63 10.78 -0.34
C ALA A 109 7.92 10.52 -1.82
N GLU A 110 7.29 9.48 -2.35
CA GLU A 110 7.39 9.12 -3.76
C GLU A 110 6.02 8.72 -4.32
N LEU A 111 5.76 9.10 -5.57
CA LEU A 111 4.68 8.54 -6.38
C LEU A 111 5.23 7.33 -7.11
N CYS A 112 4.71 6.15 -6.79
CA CYS A 112 4.98 4.90 -7.47
C CYS A 112 3.94 4.71 -8.58
N TYR A 113 4.35 4.55 -9.83
CA TYR A 113 3.42 4.49 -10.96
C TYR A 113 3.87 3.53 -12.06
N THR A 114 2.90 3.11 -12.87
CA THR A 114 3.15 2.35 -14.10
C THR A 114 2.29 2.90 -15.24
N ARG A 115 2.85 2.84 -16.46
CA ARG A 115 2.14 3.17 -17.71
C ARG A 115 1.74 1.92 -18.48
N ASP A 116 2.13 0.76 -17.99
CA ASP A 116 1.96 -0.51 -18.68
C ASP A 116 0.60 -1.11 -18.35
N GLY A 117 -0.15 -1.46 -19.39
CA GLY A 117 -1.35 -2.29 -19.27
C GLY A 117 -1.01 -3.78 -19.14
N GLY A 118 -2.03 -4.63 -19.33
CA GLY A 118 -1.83 -6.08 -19.34
C GLY A 118 -1.57 -6.69 -17.96
N GLU A 119 -0.85 -7.81 -17.94
CA GLU A 119 -0.56 -8.60 -16.72
C GLU A 119 0.27 -7.80 -15.72
N TRP A 120 -0.19 -7.74 -14.47
CA TRP A 120 0.46 -6.96 -13.39
C TRP A 120 1.95 -7.28 -13.20
N LEU A 121 2.33 -8.55 -13.38
CA LEU A 121 3.72 -8.99 -13.24
C LEU A 121 4.66 -8.33 -14.25
N GLN A 122 4.17 -8.10 -15.48
CA GLN A 122 5.00 -7.59 -16.58
C GLN A 122 5.08 -6.06 -16.61
N ARG A 123 4.33 -5.38 -15.74
CA ARG A 123 4.30 -3.92 -15.70
C ARG A 123 5.61 -3.37 -15.14
N GLU A 124 6.26 -2.49 -15.87
CA GLU A 124 7.38 -1.73 -15.34
C GLU A 124 6.83 -0.65 -14.39
N TRP A 125 7.32 -0.67 -13.15
CA TRP A 125 7.01 0.34 -12.14
C TRP A 125 8.16 1.32 -12.00
N LYS A 126 7.82 2.60 -11.91
CA LYS A 126 8.73 3.73 -11.73
C LYS A 126 8.33 4.50 -10.50
N SER A 127 9.25 5.31 -9.99
CA SER A 127 8.94 6.30 -8.96
C SER A 127 9.41 7.69 -9.35
N SER A 128 8.65 8.69 -8.92
CA SER A 128 9.02 10.11 -8.96
C SER A 128 8.86 10.72 -7.58
N GLU A 129 9.53 11.83 -7.33
CA GLU A 129 9.42 12.55 -6.08
C GLU A 129 7.97 13.03 -5.83
N ALA A 130 7.55 12.98 -4.57
CA ALA A 130 6.30 13.57 -4.11
C ALA A 130 6.59 14.53 -2.95
N LEU A 131 5.77 15.57 -2.83
CA LEU A 131 5.91 16.63 -1.85
C LEU A 131 4.86 16.47 -0.77
N CYS A 132 5.27 16.57 0.50
CA CYS A 132 4.38 16.58 1.65
C CYS A 132 4.24 18.01 2.20
N ASP A 133 3.04 18.38 2.65
CA ASP A 133 2.78 19.65 3.35
C ASP A 133 2.28 19.46 4.79
N GLY A 134 2.54 18.29 5.38
CA GLY A 134 2.19 17.94 6.76
C GLY A 134 0.88 17.18 6.89
N VAL A 135 -0.05 17.32 5.93
CA VAL A 135 -1.34 16.61 5.92
C VAL A 135 -1.70 16.01 4.57
N GLN A 136 -1.06 16.46 3.49
CA GLN A 136 -1.28 15.99 2.14
C GLN A 136 0.07 15.69 1.47
N VAL A 137 0.08 14.63 0.67
CA VAL A 137 1.15 14.33 -0.29
C VAL A 137 0.64 14.62 -1.70
N ARG A 138 1.47 15.21 -2.55
CA ARG A 138 1.17 15.51 -3.96
C ARG A 138 2.35 15.22 -4.88
N ALA A 139 2.06 14.89 -6.12
CA ALA A 139 3.06 14.77 -7.18
C ALA A 139 2.41 15.06 -8.55
N ASP A 140 3.24 15.46 -9.52
CA ASP A 140 2.84 15.47 -10.92
C ASP A 140 2.46 14.03 -11.33
N LEU A 141 1.29 13.86 -11.94
CA LEU A 141 0.85 12.57 -12.45
C LEU A 141 1.43 12.36 -13.86
N PRO A 142 2.38 11.44 -14.05
CA PRO A 142 3.03 11.30 -15.35
C PRO A 142 2.02 10.86 -16.42
N ALA A 143 2.00 11.54 -17.56
CA ALA A 143 1.06 11.23 -18.65
C ALA A 143 1.10 9.75 -19.05
N GLY A 144 -0.09 9.18 -19.28
CA GLY A 144 -0.26 7.75 -19.62
C GLY A 144 -0.12 6.80 -18.43
N THR A 145 -0.10 7.28 -17.19
CA THR A 145 -0.16 6.42 -16.00
C THR A 145 -1.49 5.68 -15.96
N VAL A 146 -1.44 4.37 -15.74
CA VAL A 146 -2.63 3.50 -15.65
C VAL A 146 -2.87 2.97 -14.23
N ALA A 147 -1.84 3.00 -13.39
CA ALA A 147 -1.99 2.71 -11.96
C ALA A 147 -0.88 3.39 -11.17
N CYS A 148 -1.19 3.83 -9.95
CA CYS A 148 -0.22 4.46 -9.07
C CYS A 148 -0.60 4.36 -7.59
N PHE A 149 0.35 4.65 -6.71
CA PHE A 149 0.17 4.79 -5.26
C PHE A 149 1.29 5.68 -4.70
N PHE A 150 1.07 6.23 -3.51
CA PHE A 150 2.10 6.96 -2.78
C PHE A 150 2.83 6.06 -1.78
N ASN A 151 4.11 6.32 -1.61
CA ASN A 151 4.94 5.81 -0.52
C ASN A 151 5.45 7.00 0.29
N LEU A 152 5.24 6.95 1.61
CA LEU A 152 5.78 7.90 2.59
C LEU A 152 6.83 7.20 3.44
N ILE A 153 7.97 7.87 3.63
CA ILE A 153 9.06 7.38 4.46
C ILE A 153 9.26 8.36 5.62
N ASP A 154 9.13 7.85 6.83
CA ASP A 154 9.37 8.63 8.04
C ASP A 154 10.86 8.79 8.39
N ALA A 155 11.15 9.69 9.33
CA ALA A 155 12.52 9.96 9.80
C ALA A 155 13.26 8.73 10.38
N ALA A 156 12.53 7.68 10.78
CA ALA A 156 13.08 6.42 11.25
C ALA A 156 13.19 5.36 10.13
N GLY A 157 12.94 5.74 8.87
CA GLY A 157 13.04 4.87 7.70
C GLY A 157 11.81 3.99 7.43
N GLY A 158 10.71 4.18 8.18
CA GLY A 158 9.49 3.38 8.02
C GLY A 158 8.70 3.76 6.78
N LEU A 159 8.36 2.76 5.97
CA LEU A 159 7.59 2.90 4.75
C LEU A 159 6.09 2.68 5.01
N SER A 160 5.27 3.63 4.59
CA SER A 160 3.81 3.52 4.58
C SER A 160 3.25 3.90 3.21
N SER A 161 2.23 3.18 2.73
CA SER A 161 1.71 3.36 1.38
C SER A 161 0.24 3.78 1.36
N SER A 162 -0.16 4.47 0.29
CA SER A 162 -1.58 4.62 -0.04
C SER A 162 -2.15 3.33 -0.62
N PRO A 163 -3.49 3.20 -0.66
CA PRO A 163 -4.15 2.28 -1.58
C PRO A 163 -3.69 2.53 -3.02
N LEU A 164 -3.74 1.46 -3.82
CA LEU A 164 -3.54 1.53 -5.27
C LEU A 164 -4.71 2.29 -5.91
N ASP A 165 -4.40 3.28 -6.71
CA ASP A 165 -5.33 3.88 -7.65
C ASP A 165 -5.12 3.30 -9.06
N ILE A 166 -6.22 2.92 -9.73
CA ILE A 166 -6.22 2.39 -11.09
C ILE A 166 -6.93 3.43 -11.97
N ILE A 167 -6.17 4.07 -12.84
CA ILE A 167 -6.61 5.17 -13.68
C ILE A 167 -7.13 4.56 -14.99
N ASN A 168 -8.44 4.70 -15.23
CA ASN A 168 -9.11 4.20 -16.43
C ASN A 168 -9.22 5.28 -17.50
#